data_AF-F0Z6X5-F1
#
_entry.id   AF-F0Z6X5-F1
#
_cell.length_a   1.000
_cell.length_b   1.000
_cell.length_c   1.000
_cell.angle_alpha   90.00
_cell.angle_beta   90.00
_cell.angle_gamma   90.00
#
_symmetry.space_group_name_H-M   'P 1'
#
loop_
_entity.id
_entity.type
_entity.pdbx_description
1 polymer ?
#
loop_
_entity_poly.entity_id
_entity_poly.type
_entity_poly.pdbx_seq_one_letter_code
_entity_poly.pdbx_strand_id
1 'polypeptide(L)'
;MITLTPVTGTYFGILGGYYLYLSINVIKQRLKAGVPTGDGTLSIIRDYARSKGEAPLKFDKYEPLVLAIRAHSNFCEYVPIVGVLSIISELHGAPAGLLHAILATFTIGRILHSSGIQKKGSLGSGRKIGAMSTFGVLFLSSASCLYFSNKDIIHRLIGR
;
A
#
# COMPACT_ATOMS: atom_id res chain seq x y z
N MET A 1 15.38 27.15 -9.54
CA MET A 1 15.30 26.07 -8.55
C MET A 1 14.91 24.81 -9.29
N ILE A 2 15.86 23.90 -9.54
CA ILE A 2 15.59 22.64 -10.23
C ILE A 2 14.94 21.73 -9.20
N THR A 3 13.66 21.39 -9.39
CA THR A 3 13.00 20.35 -8.58
C THR A 3 13.60 19.02 -9.01
N LEU A 4 14.40 18.40 -8.15
CA LEU A 4 14.76 17.00 -8.32
C LEU A 4 13.49 16.18 -8.02
N THR A 5 13.06 15.37 -8.98
CA THR A 5 11.93 14.42 -8.87
C THR A 5 10.49 14.99 -8.78
N PRO A 6 10.09 15.93 -9.66
CA PRO A 6 8.76 16.54 -9.61
C PRO A 6 7.62 15.54 -9.81
N VAL A 7 7.80 14.49 -10.61
CA VAL A 7 6.76 13.50 -10.90
C VAL A 7 6.56 12.62 -9.68
N THR A 8 7.62 11.99 -9.17
CA THR A 8 7.51 11.09 -8.02
C THR A 8 7.05 11.82 -6.77
N GLY A 9 7.56 13.03 -6.52
CA GLY A 9 7.11 13.87 -5.42
C GLY A 9 5.61 14.15 -5.44
N THR A 10 5.03 14.40 -6.62
CA THR A 10 3.59 14.66 -6.77
C THR A 10 2.74 13.47 -6.31
N TYR A 11 3.01 12.27 -6.82
CA TYR A 11 2.24 11.08 -6.46
C TYR A 11 2.48 10.63 -5.02
N PHE A 12 3.71 10.76 -4.51
CA PHE A 12 4.03 10.40 -3.13
C PHE A 12 3.44 11.38 -2.12
N GLY A 13 3.24 12.65 -2.50
CA GLY A 13 2.43 13.59 -1.73
C GLY A 13 0.98 13.11 -1.58
N ILE A 14 0.35 12.70 -2.69
CA ILE A 14 -1.03 12.15 -2.68
C ILE A 14 -1.10 10.87 -1.84
N LEU A 15 -0.18 9.94 -2.04
CA LEU A 15 -0.09 8.69 -1.29
C LEU A 15 0.20 8.93 0.20
N GLY A 16 0.97 9.97 0.55
CA GLY A 16 1.18 10.40 1.93
C GLY A 16 -0.11 10.90 2.58
N GLY A 17 -0.93 11.67 1.86
CA GLY A 17 -2.27 12.04 2.32
C GLY A 17 -3.16 10.81 2.53
N TYR A 18 -3.09 9.83 1.64
CA TYR A 18 -3.84 8.58 1.77
C TYR A 18 -3.34 7.69 2.93
N TYR A 19 -2.04 7.68 3.19
CA TYR A 19 -1.45 7.02 4.36
C TYR A 19 -2.04 7.58 5.66
N LEU A 20 -2.14 8.90 5.79
CA LEU A 20 -2.76 9.55 6.94
C LEU A 20 -4.23 9.12 7.10
N TYR A 21 -4.98 9.06 6.00
CA TYR A 21 -6.35 8.57 6.02
C TYR A 21 -6.44 7.13 6.56
N LEU A 22 -5.60 6.21 6.08
CA LEU A 22 -5.59 4.83 6.55
C LEU A 22 -5.16 4.72 8.03
N SER A 23 -4.16 5.50 8.44
CA SER A 23 -3.73 5.61 9.84
C SER A 23 -4.87 6.07 10.75
N ILE A 24 -5.58 7.14 10.37
CA ILE A 24 -6.74 7.65 11.11
C ILE A 24 -7.85 6.59 11.17
N ASN A 25 -8.10 5.87 10.08
CA ASN A 25 -9.08 4.79 10.06
C ASN A 25 -8.73 3.69 11.07
N VAL A 26 -7.47 3.23 11.11
CA VAL A 26 -7.01 2.26 12.12
C VAL A 26 -7.24 2.78 13.54
N ILE A 27 -6.87 4.02 13.82
CA ILE A 27 -7.07 4.63 15.16
C ILE A 27 -8.56 4.66 15.51
N LYS A 28 -9.43 5.08 14.60
CA LYS A 28 -10.89 5.09 14.81
C LYS A 28 -11.43 3.70 15.14
N GLN A 29 -10.99 2.65 14.43
CA GLN A 29 -11.44 1.29 14.70
C GLN A 29 -10.88 0.73 16.02
N ARG A 30 -9.65 1.11 16.41
CA ARG A 30 -9.05 0.73 17.71
C ARG A 30 -9.87 1.27 18.88
N LEU A 31 -10.26 2.54 18.81
CA LEU A 31 -11.10 3.19 19.82
C LEU A 31 -12.46 2.50 19.92
N LYS A 32 -13.12 2.23 18.78
CA LYS A 32 -14.42 1.51 18.75
C LYS A 32 -14.33 0.09 19.32
N ALA A 33 -13.25 -0.62 19.06
CA ALA A 33 -13.06 -1.99 19.53
C ALA A 33 -12.58 -2.06 21.00
N GLY A 34 -12.09 -0.95 21.57
CA GLY A 34 -11.42 -0.92 22.87
C GLY A 34 -10.09 -1.68 22.87
N VAL A 35 -9.34 -1.61 21.77
CA VAL A 35 -8.09 -2.38 21.55
C VAL A 35 -6.92 -1.41 21.34
N PRO A 36 -6.12 -1.11 22.39
CA PRO A 36 -4.96 -0.23 22.27
C PRO A 36 -3.93 -0.80 21.29
N THR A 37 -3.62 -2.10 21.40
CA THR A 37 -2.61 -2.79 20.60
C THR A 37 -3.11 -4.16 20.14
N GLY A 38 -2.60 -4.61 18.99
CA GLY A 38 -3.05 -5.85 18.33
C GLY A 38 -4.28 -5.66 17.45
N ASP A 39 -4.98 -6.75 17.16
CA ASP A 39 -6.11 -6.82 16.23
C ASP A 39 -7.43 -7.21 16.91
N GLY A 40 -7.39 -7.43 18.22
CA GLY A 40 -8.54 -7.86 19.03
C GLY A 40 -8.61 -9.36 19.32
N THR A 41 -7.76 -10.18 18.68
CA THR A 41 -7.76 -11.65 18.87
C THR A 41 -7.52 -12.03 20.33
N LEU A 42 -6.56 -11.40 21.00
CA LEU A 42 -6.29 -11.63 22.43
C LEU A 42 -7.47 -11.23 23.32
N SER A 43 -8.23 -10.20 22.95
CA SER A 43 -9.42 -9.78 23.70
C SER A 43 -10.53 -10.82 23.60
N ILE A 44 -10.76 -11.38 22.41
CA ILE A 44 -11.72 -12.48 22.20
C ILE A 44 -11.36 -13.68 23.08
N ILE A 45 -10.10 -14.12 23.02
CA ILE A 45 -9.62 -15.29 23.78
C ILE A 45 -9.73 -15.05 25.29
N ARG A 46 -9.39 -13.84 25.75
CA ARG A 46 -9.48 -13.48 27.18
C ARG A 46 -10.92 -13.50 27.68
N ASP A 47 -11.85 -12.95 26.91
CA ASP A 47 -13.27 -12.91 27.28
C ASP A 47 -13.87 -14.34 27.31
N TYR A 48 -13.52 -15.17 26.32
CA TYR A 48 -13.91 -16.58 26.27
C TYR A 48 -13.36 -17.37 27.47
N ALA A 49 -12.07 -17.25 27.76
CA ALA A 49 -11.44 -17.92 28.89
C ALA A 49 -12.03 -17.46 30.25
N ARG A 50 -12.28 -16.15 30.42
CA ARG A 50 -12.90 -15.61 31.64
C ARG A 50 -14.31 -16.15 31.88
N SER A 51 -15.06 -16.37 30.79
CA SER A 51 -16.39 -16.97 30.84
C SER A 51 -16.39 -18.49 31.00
N LYS A 52 -15.22 -19.13 31.17
CA LYS A 52 -15.09 -20.60 31.18
C LYS A 52 -15.69 -21.28 29.95
N GLY A 53 -15.66 -20.59 28.81
CA GLY A 53 -16.15 -21.08 27.53
C GLY A 53 -17.63 -20.82 27.23
N GLU A 54 -18.33 -20.05 28.08
CA GLU A 54 -19.76 -19.76 27.91
C GLU A 54 -20.03 -18.50 27.06
N ALA A 55 -19.11 -17.55 27.01
CA ALA A 55 -19.30 -16.32 26.25
C ALA A 55 -19.19 -16.58 24.74
N PRO A 56 -20.04 -15.94 23.92
CA PRO A 56 -19.94 -16.05 22.47
C PRO A 56 -18.67 -15.36 21.94
N LEU A 57 -18.06 -15.95 20.91
CA LEU A 57 -16.92 -15.36 20.20
C LEU A 57 -17.38 -14.17 19.35
N LYS A 58 -17.02 -12.95 19.76
CA LYS A 58 -17.49 -11.70 19.14
C LYS A 58 -16.62 -11.26 17.95
N PHE A 59 -16.54 -12.06 16.89
CA PHE A 59 -15.71 -11.74 15.71
C PHE A 59 -16.12 -10.42 15.03
N ASP A 60 -17.42 -10.18 14.86
CA ASP A 60 -17.95 -8.97 14.18
C ASP A 60 -17.52 -7.67 14.86
N LYS A 61 -17.25 -7.70 16.18
CA LYS A 61 -16.76 -6.53 16.93
C LYS A 61 -15.37 -6.10 16.46
N TYR A 62 -14.51 -7.07 16.12
CA TYR A 62 -13.10 -6.84 15.82
C TYR A 62 -12.80 -6.87 14.31
N GLU A 63 -13.66 -7.49 13.49
CA GLU A 63 -13.49 -7.56 12.03
C GLU A 63 -13.13 -6.20 11.39
N PRO A 64 -13.83 -5.08 11.67
CA PRO A 64 -13.48 -3.79 11.06
C PRO A 64 -12.07 -3.30 11.41
N LEU A 65 -11.60 -3.59 12.63
CA LEU A 65 -10.24 -3.26 13.06
C LEU A 65 -9.21 -4.12 12.32
N VAL A 66 -9.46 -5.42 12.19
CA VAL A 66 -8.59 -6.33 11.43
C VAL A 66 -8.46 -5.86 9.98
N LEU A 67 -9.58 -5.54 9.32
CA LEU A 67 -9.60 -5.06 7.94
C LEU A 67 -8.87 -3.72 7.78
N ALA A 68 -9.07 -2.77 8.70
CA ALA A 68 -8.36 -1.49 8.69
C ALA A 68 -6.84 -1.68 8.85
N ILE A 69 -6.41 -2.52 9.79
CA ILE A 69 -4.98 -2.85 9.99
C ILE A 69 -4.40 -3.47 8.72
N ARG A 70 -5.12 -4.40 8.08
CA ARG A 70 -4.63 -5.07 6.86
C ARG A 70 -4.53 -4.13 5.67
N ALA A 71 -5.52 -3.25 5.48
CA ALA A 71 -5.46 -2.23 4.44
C ALA A 71 -4.25 -1.29 4.65
N HIS A 72 -4.02 -0.86 5.90
CA HIS A 72 -2.89 0.00 6.23
C HIS A 72 -1.54 -0.71 6.09
N SER A 73 -1.37 -1.90 6.67
CA SER A 73 -0.12 -2.70 6.57
C SER A 73 0.26 -2.95 5.12
N ASN A 74 -0.70 -3.39 4.30
CA ASN A 74 -0.43 -3.62 2.89
C ASN A 74 -0.02 -2.33 2.17
N PHE A 75 -0.58 -1.18 2.54
CA PHE A 75 -0.13 0.10 2.01
C PHE A 75 1.33 0.39 2.38
N CYS A 76 1.71 0.19 3.64
CA CYS A 76 3.08 0.36 4.13
C CYS A 76 4.09 -0.59 3.48
N GLU A 77 3.67 -1.79 3.07
CA GLU A 77 4.56 -2.79 2.46
C GLU A 77 5.00 -2.41 1.04
N TYR A 78 4.10 -1.85 0.23
CA TYR A 78 4.35 -1.67 -1.21
C TYR A 78 4.65 -0.23 -1.61
N VAL A 79 4.06 0.78 -0.94
CA VAL A 79 4.26 2.18 -1.34
C VAL A 79 5.71 2.63 -1.21
N PRO A 80 6.45 2.33 -0.11
CA PRO A 80 7.84 2.79 0.01
C PRO A 80 8.76 2.23 -1.09
N ILE A 81 8.68 0.94 -1.39
CA ILE A 81 9.58 0.33 -2.39
C ILE A 81 9.32 0.86 -3.80
N VAL A 82 8.06 1.04 -4.19
CA VAL A 82 7.73 1.66 -5.49
C VAL A 82 8.27 3.08 -5.55
N GLY A 83 8.19 3.83 -4.44
CA GLY A 83 8.73 5.19 -4.35
C GLY A 83 10.22 5.25 -4.54
N VAL A 84 10.97 4.38 -3.85
CA VAL A 84 12.42 4.30 -3.99
C VAL A 84 12.81 4.00 -5.44
N LEU A 85 12.18 3.01 -6.08
CA LEU A 85 12.47 2.65 -7.47
C LEU A 85 12.13 3.79 -8.46
N SER A 86 11.02 4.49 -8.24
CA SER A 86 10.61 5.61 -9.08
C SER A 86 11.51 6.85 -8.89
N ILE A 87 11.90 7.17 -7.66
CA ILE A 87 12.87 8.24 -7.36
C ILE A 87 14.19 7.96 -8.08
N ILE A 88 14.73 6.74 -7.93
CA ILE A 88 16.00 6.37 -8.58
C ILE A 88 15.85 6.46 -10.11
N SER A 89 14.77 5.94 -10.68
CA SER A 89 14.50 6.04 -12.12
C SER A 89 14.45 7.50 -12.59
N GLU A 90 13.74 8.37 -11.87
CA GLU A 90 13.61 9.79 -12.22
C GLU A 90 14.94 10.54 -12.12
N LEU A 91 15.74 10.25 -11.10
CA LEU A 91 17.10 10.80 -10.96
C LEU A 91 18.03 10.37 -12.10
N HIS A 92 17.81 9.20 -12.69
CA HIS A 92 18.55 8.70 -13.86
C HIS A 92 17.91 9.10 -15.19
N GLY A 93 17.00 10.08 -15.20
CA GLY A 93 16.46 10.66 -16.42
C GLY A 93 15.39 9.80 -17.10
N ALA A 94 14.67 8.95 -16.35
CA ALA A 94 13.49 8.28 -16.86
C ALA A 94 12.48 9.31 -17.43
N PRO A 95 11.87 9.07 -18.61
CA PRO A 95 10.92 10.00 -19.19
C PRO A 95 9.74 10.27 -18.27
N ALA A 96 9.37 11.54 -18.10
CA ALA A 96 8.27 11.96 -17.23
C ALA A 96 6.95 11.25 -17.56
N GLY A 97 6.63 11.07 -18.85
CA GLY A 97 5.41 10.38 -19.27
C GLY A 97 5.33 8.92 -18.79
N LEU A 98 6.46 8.21 -18.78
CA LEU A 98 6.53 6.84 -18.25
C LEU A 98 6.26 6.82 -16.73
N LEU A 99 6.90 7.73 -16.00
CA LEU A 99 6.73 7.84 -14.55
C LEU A 99 5.29 8.23 -14.17
N HIS A 100 4.67 9.15 -14.90
CA HIS A 100 3.26 9.49 -14.71
C HIS A 100 2.34 8.28 -14.92
N ALA A 101 2.55 7.51 -15.98
CA ALA A 101 1.75 6.30 -16.23
C ALA A 101 1.91 5.28 -15.09
N ILE A 102 3.15 4.95 -14.71
CA ILE A 102 3.46 3.99 -13.63
C ILE A 102 2.82 4.46 -12.31
N LEU A 103 3.07 5.70 -11.90
CA LEU A 103 2.66 6.20 -10.58
C LEU A 103 1.18 6.55 -10.51
N ALA A 104 0.53 6.96 -11.60
CA ALA A 104 -0.92 7.13 -11.66
C ALA A 104 -1.64 5.79 -11.52
N THR A 105 -1.22 4.78 -12.30
CA THR A 105 -1.76 3.42 -12.20
C THR A 105 -1.57 2.86 -10.80
N PHE A 106 -0.38 3.04 -10.21
CA PHE A 106 -0.10 2.63 -8.85
C PHE A 106 -1.04 3.30 -7.85
N THR A 107 -1.17 4.62 -7.91
CA THR A 107 -1.97 5.41 -6.97
C THR A 107 -3.43 4.98 -6.99
N ILE A 108 -4.03 4.86 -8.18
CA ILE A 108 -5.39 4.37 -8.35
C ILE A 108 -5.52 2.93 -7.81
N GLY A 109 -4.57 2.06 -8.17
CA GLY A 109 -4.52 0.67 -7.70
C GLY A 109 -4.47 0.55 -6.18
N ARG A 110 -3.68 1.38 -5.49
CA ARG A 110 -3.56 1.38 -4.02
C ARG A 110 -4.84 1.81 -3.32
N ILE A 111 -5.52 2.82 -3.87
CA ILE A 111 -6.82 3.27 -3.36
C ILE A 111 -7.87 2.16 -3.55
N LEU A 112 -7.98 1.60 -4.76
CA LEU A 112 -8.92 0.51 -5.05
C LEU A 112 -8.66 -0.74 -4.20
N HIS A 113 -7.39 -1.11 -4.00
CA HIS A 113 -7.02 -2.27 -3.19
C HIS A 113 -7.47 -2.10 -1.74
N SER A 114 -7.13 -0.96 -1.14
CA SER A 114 -7.42 -0.65 0.26
C SER A 114 -8.93 -0.54 0.51
N SER A 115 -9.67 0.06 -0.43
CA SER A 115 -11.15 0.07 -0.40
C SER A 115 -11.75 -1.33 -0.57
N GLY A 116 -11.11 -2.21 -1.34
CA GLY A 116 -11.53 -3.60 -1.51
C GLY A 116 -11.36 -4.46 -0.26
N ILE A 117 -10.24 -4.27 0.47
CA ILE A 117 -9.98 -4.94 1.76
C ILE A 117 -11.01 -4.55 2.81
N GLN A 118 -11.39 -3.27 2.87
CA GLN A 118 -12.29 -2.76 3.90
C GLN A 118 -13.76 -3.18 3.74
N LYS A 119 -14.13 -3.88 2.66
CA LYS A 119 -15.46 -4.49 2.55
C LYS A 119 -15.56 -5.72 3.47
N LYS A 120 -16.76 -5.99 3.98
CA LYS A 120 -17.05 -7.14 4.86
C LYS A 120 -16.48 -8.44 4.29
N GLY A 121 -15.82 -9.24 5.14
CA GLY A 121 -15.12 -10.47 4.73
C GLY A 121 -13.93 -10.26 3.79
N SER A 122 -13.47 -9.02 3.57
CA SER A 122 -12.43 -8.68 2.58
C SER A 122 -12.75 -9.15 1.15
N LEU A 123 -14.04 -9.16 0.77
CA LEU A 123 -14.53 -9.68 -0.52
C LEU A 123 -14.67 -8.63 -1.64
N GLY A 124 -14.16 -7.41 -1.47
CA GLY A 124 -14.27 -6.38 -2.50
C GLY A 124 -13.45 -6.70 -3.75
N SER A 125 -14.07 -6.60 -4.93
CA SER A 125 -13.41 -6.81 -6.24
C SER A 125 -12.19 -5.90 -6.46
N GLY A 126 -12.20 -4.68 -5.89
CA GLY A 126 -11.06 -3.75 -5.89
C GLY A 126 -9.78 -4.33 -5.31
N ARG A 127 -9.86 -5.35 -4.43
CA ARG A 127 -8.71 -6.07 -3.88
C ARG A 127 -7.92 -6.77 -4.99
N LYS A 128 -8.59 -7.51 -5.87
CA LYS A 128 -7.93 -8.27 -6.95
C LYS A 128 -7.30 -7.33 -7.97
N ILE A 129 -8.07 -6.35 -8.45
CA ILE A 129 -7.63 -5.36 -9.43
C ILE A 129 -6.44 -4.56 -8.89
N GLY A 130 -6.54 -4.07 -7.65
CA GLY A 130 -5.47 -3.32 -7.02
C GLY A 130 -4.22 -4.16 -6.72
N ALA A 131 -4.37 -5.46 -6.44
CA ALA A 131 -3.23 -6.36 -6.27
C ALA A 131 -2.48 -6.57 -7.59
N MET A 132 -3.21 -6.89 -8.67
CA MET A 132 -2.60 -7.04 -10.01
C MET A 132 -1.91 -5.75 -10.45
N SER A 133 -2.54 -4.61 -10.23
CA SER A 133 -1.93 -3.29 -10.49
C SER A 133 -0.65 -3.08 -9.67
N THR A 134 -0.65 -3.46 -8.39
CA THR A 134 0.53 -3.31 -7.51
C THR A 134 1.71 -4.12 -8.04
N PHE A 135 1.50 -5.40 -8.36
CA PHE A 135 2.58 -6.26 -8.88
C PHE A 135 3.05 -5.83 -10.27
N GLY A 136 2.13 -5.43 -11.16
CA GLY A 136 2.48 -4.92 -12.48
C GLY A 136 3.34 -3.65 -12.40
N VAL A 137 2.95 -2.68 -11.56
CA VAL A 137 3.74 -1.47 -11.32
C VAL A 137 5.08 -1.83 -10.69
N LEU A 138 5.14 -2.71 -9.69
CA LEU A 138 6.39 -3.08 -9.06
C LEU A 138 7.39 -3.66 -10.06
N PHE A 139 6.91 -4.53 -10.97
CA PHE A 139 7.72 -5.04 -12.08
C PHE A 139 8.21 -3.91 -13.00
N LEU A 140 7.30 -3.04 -13.45
CA LEU A 140 7.64 -1.92 -14.35
C LEU A 140 8.61 -0.92 -13.71
N SER A 141 8.41 -0.55 -12.45
CA SER A 141 9.32 0.32 -11.70
C SER A 141 10.69 -0.31 -11.52
N SER A 142 10.75 -1.62 -11.26
CA SER A 142 12.03 -2.36 -11.14
C SER A 142 12.76 -2.40 -12.48
N ALA A 143 12.06 -2.72 -13.57
CA ALA A 143 12.62 -2.74 -14.92
C ALA A 143 13.10 -1.35 -15.37
N SER A 144 12.28 -0.32 -15.11
CA SER A 144 12.63 1.09 -15.35
C SER A 144 13.90 1.45 -14.59
N CYS A 145 13.97 1.16 -13.30
CA CYS A 145 15.13 1.46 -12.47
C CYS A 145 16.39 0.79 -13.01
N LEU A 146 16.33 -0.52 -13.33
CA LEU A 146 17.46 -1.25 -13.89
C LEU A 146 17.92 -0.66 -15.22
N TYR A 147 16.99 -0.33 -16.11
CA TYR A 147 17.30 0.22 -17.43
C TYR A 147 17.93 1.61 -17.34
N PHE A 148 17.28 2.56 -16.66
CA PHE A 148 17.74 3.94 -16.63
C PHE A 148 19.03 4.09 -15.83
N SER A 149 19.21 3.34 -14.73
CA SER A 149 20.45 3.37 -13.97
C SER A 149 21.66 2.79 -14.72
N ASN A 150 21.45 1.92 -15.71
CA ASN A 150 22.52 1.27 -16.47
C ASN A 150 22.50 1.62 -17.96
N LYS A 151 21.78 2.68 -18.34
CA LYS A 151 21.47 2.99 -19.74
C LYS A 151 22.73 3.02 -20.61
N ASP A 152 23.78 3.71 -20.17
CA ASP A 152 25.03 3.84 -20.93
C ASP A 152 25.76 2.51 -21.12
N ILE A 153 25.77 1.66 -20.09
CA ILE A 153 26.39 0.33 -20.15
C ILE A 153 25.60 -0.56 -21.11
N ILE A 154 24.27 -0.54 -21.01
CA ILE A 154 23.38 -1.33 -21.87
C ILE A 154 23.58 -0.94 -23.33
N HIS A 155 23.58 0.36 -23.65
CA HIS A 155 23.81 0.86 -25.01
C HIS A 155 25.16 0.39 -25.58
N ARG A 156 26.24 0.50 -24.79
CA ARG A 156 27.56 -0.01 -25.18
C ARG A 156 27.57 -1.52 -25.46
N LEU A 157 26.89 -2.33 -24.65
CA LEU A 157 26.83 -3.78 -24.82
C LEU A 157 26.06 -4.21 -26.07
N ILE A 158 25.02 -3.45 -26.47
CA ILE A 158 24.19 -3.75 -27.64
C ILE A 158 24.67 -3.06 -28.92
N GLY A 159 25.83 -2.38 -28.88
CA GLY A 159 26.40 -1.66 -30.03
C GLY A 159 25.53 -0.49 -30.51
N ARG A 160 24.81 0.18 -29.60
CA ARG A 160 24.00 1.37 -29.87
C ARG A 160 24.49 2.60 -29.14
#